data_AF-A0AAX2AFF0-F1
#
_entry.id   AF-A0AAX2AFF0-F1
#
_cell.length_a   1.000
_cell.length_b   1.000
_cell.length_c   1.000
_cell.angle_alpha   90.00
_cell.angle_beta   90.00
_cell.angle_gamma   90.00
#
_symmetry.space_group_name_H-M   'P 1'
#
loop_
_entity.id
_entity.type
_entity.pdbx_description
1 polymer ?
#
loop_
_entity_poly.entity_id
_entity_poly.type
_entity_poly.pdbx_seq_one_letter_code
_entity_poly.pdbx_strand_id
1 'polypeptide(L)'
;MKNLTIKAKILVITLCSLILLGVILATIAVTESTKVLEKESYDRLKTITLIKQHQLETFFQETTEDVKILSNNLSIKSFVKELLEIKSSLSLNNTDNFPVHNSNVKKVINEYDDFFINYIKESGYKDLLIISAENARVLYSTKKYSDYGTNLLNNELRDSGLARVFKKVVDTKHPIIEDMSLYLPTKNSPEMFIGTPVYLKDKLEAVLVFRFDEVAINEIMNFREGFGASEETLVIGSDYLMRNDSVLFPDLYSIKKSLQNPQKNKIETEFVKAALSGKSGEGEVTAYSGQTVFEYYAPIKVGKDLKWAIISKIDKKEVLITPNRIRNIIAIASVSLIVIIGIIIYFFINIMVVKPLNVFQNGLLSFFKYLNKETEDTQELIVDRKDEIGLMS
;
A
#
# COMPACT_ATOMS: atom_id res chain seq x y z
N MET A 1 -7.73 54.70 -16.60
CA MET A 1 -7.51 54.68 -18.07
C MET A 1 -7.55 56.05 -18.77
N LYS A 2 -8.09 57.12 -18.16
CA LYS A 2 -8.23 58.41 -18.88
C LYS A 2 -6.89 59.06 -19.31
N ASN A 3 -5.80 58.80 -18.59
CA ASN A 3 -4.47 59.39 -18.89
C ASN A 3 -3.49 58.43 -19.64
N LEU A 4 -3.96 57.27 -20.12
CA LEU A 4 -3.11 56.33 -20.88
C LEU A 4 -3.17 56.63 -22.38
N THR A 5 -2.02 56.54 -23.05
CA THR A 5 -1.95 56.60 -24.53
C THR A 5 -2.76 55.46 -25.14
N ILE A 6 -3.24 55.64 -26.37
CA ILE A 6 -3.99 54.60 -27.12
C ILE A 6 -3.16 53.30 -27.19
N LYS A 7 -1.83 53.43 -27.41
CA LYS A 7 -0.86 52.34 -27.38
C LYS A 7 -0.92 51.53 -26.08
N ALA A 8 -0.88 52.21 -24.93
CA ALA A 8 -0.91 51.54 -23.65
C ALA A 8 -2.27 50.88 -23.36
N LYS A 9 -3.39 51.50 -23.78
CA LYS A 9 -4.74 50.93 -23.60
C LYS A 9 -4.91 49.62 -24.38
N ILE A 10 -4.55 49.61 -25.66
CA ILE A 10 -4.67 48.41 -26.51
C ILE A 10 -3.78 47.31 -25.95
N LEU A 11 -2.52 47.61 -25.65
CA LEU A 11 -1.55 46.64 -25.14
C LEU A 11 -2.03 46.02 -23.82
N VAL A 12 -2.50 46.84 -22.86
CA VAL A 12 -3.04 46.33 -21.59
C VAL A 12 -4.26 45.44 -21.80
N ILE A 13 -5.24 45.85 -22.60
CA ILE A 13 -6.45 45.04 -22.85
C ILE A 13 -6.08 43.68 -23.46
N THR A 14 -5.20 43.68 -24.47
CA THR A 14 -4.78 42.44 -25.15
C THR A 14 -3.99 41.51 -24.23
N LEU A 15 -3.08 42.06 -23.41
CA LEU A 15 -2.29 41.25 -22.48
C LEU A 15 -3.19 40.70 -21.37
N CYS A 16 -4.10 41.50 -20.82
CA CYS A 16 -5.06 41.04 -19.83
C CYS A 16 -5.96 39.92 -20.38
N SER A 17 -6.45 40.02 -21.62
CA SER A 17 -7.25 38.95 -22.23
C SER A 17 -6.45 37.66 -22.44
N LEU A 18 -5.18 37.77 -22.83
CA LEU A 18 -4.31 36.59 -23.03
C LEU A 18 -3.94 35.93 -21.70
N ILE A 19 -3.67 36.72 -20.66
CA ILE A 19 -3.43 36.21 -19.31
C ILE A 19 -4.66 35.48 -18.81
N LEU A 20 -5.86 36.07 -18.95
CA LEU A 20 -7.11 35.45 -18.54
C LEU A 20 -7.33 34.11 -19.26
N LEU A 21 -7.16 34.07 -20.58
CA LEU A 21 -7.30 32.84 -21.36
C LEU A 21 -6.28 31.78 -20.94
N GLY A 22 -5.01 32.16 -20.75
CA GLY A 22 -3.94 31.26 -20.32
C GLY A 22 -4.20 30.66 -18.94
N VAL A 23 -4.69 31.46 -17.99
CA VAL A 23 -5.06 30.99 -16.64
C VAL A 23 -6.22 29.99 -16.70
N ILE A 24 -7.25 30.26 -17.51
CA ILE A 24 -8.38 29.34 -17.68
C ILE A 24 -7.92 28.00 -18.24
N LEU A 25 -7.16 28.02 -19.35
CA LEU A 25 -6.65 26.81 -19.98
C LEU A 25 -5.70 26.03 -19.07
N ALA A 26 -4.80 26.73 -18.37
CA ALA A 26 -3.88 26.10 -17.42
C ALA A 26 -4.64 25.43 -16.27
N THR A 27 -5.67 26.10 -15.74
CA THR A 27 -6.50 25.55 -14.65
C THR A 27 -7.21 24.28 -15.13
N ILE A 28 -7.90 24.34 -16.28
CA ILE A 28 -8.58 23.18 -16.86
C ILE A 28 -7.60 22.02 -17.08
N ALA A 29 -6.47 22.29 -17.73
CA ALA A 29 -5.48 21.26 -18.05
C ALA A 29 -4.91 20.58 -16.79
N VAL A 30 -4.58 21.37 -15.76
CA VAL A 30 -4.03 20.85 -14.51
C VAL A 30 -5.08 20.07 -13.73
N THR A 31 -6.30 20.58 -13.61
CA THR A 31 -7.39 19.90 -12.89
C THR A 31 -7.76 18.57 -13.56
N GLU A 32 -7.91 18.53 -14.88
CA GLU A 32 -8.20 17.29 -15.60
C GLU A 32 -7.03 16.30 -15.50
N SER A 33 -5.78 16.78 -15.63
CA SER A 33 -4.60 15.91 -15.46
C SER A 33 -4.51 15.32 -14.06
N THR A 34 -4.74 16.12 -13.02
CA THR A 34 -4.76 15.66 -11.64
C THR A 34 -5.84 14.60 -11.43
N LYS A 35 -7.06 14.86 -11.89
CA LYS A 35 -8.19 13.92 -11.74
C LYS A 35 -7.91 12.57 -12.42
N VAL A 36 -7.36 12.59 -13.63
CA VAL A 36 -7.00 11.37 -14.37
C VAL A 36 -5.92 10.59 -13.63
N LEU A 37 -4.87 11.26 -13.17
CA LEU A 37 -3.75 10.60 -12.48
C LEU A 37 -4.13 10.10 -11.08
N GLU A 38 -5.00 10.80 -10.37
CA GLU A 38 -5.60 10.31 -9.12
C GLU A 38 -6.41 9.04 -9.38
N LYS A 39 -7.26 9.03 -10.42
CA LYS A 39 -8.05 7.85 -10.77
C LYS A 39 -7.16 6.67 -11.19
N GLU A 40 -6.14 6.92 -12.01
CA GLU A 40 -5.16 5.91 -12.42
C GLU A 40 -4.43 5.33 -11.21
N SER A 41 -4.06 6.19 -10.24
CA SER A 41 -3.43 5.75 -8.99
C SER A 41 -4.36 4.84 -8.19
N TYR A 42 -5.64 5.18 -8.05
CA TYR A 42 -6.60 4.32 -7.37
C TYR A 42 -6.83 2.99 -8.07
N ASP A 43 -7.01 2.98 -9.39
CA ASP A 43 -7.21 1.75 -10.16
C ASP A 43 -6.00 0.82 -10.07
N ARG A 44 -4.79 1.40 -10.04
CA ARG A 44 -3.54 0.68 -9.81
C ARG A 44 -3.44 0.13 -8.40
N LEU A 45 -3.67 0.95 -7.37
CA LEU A 45 -3.67 0.50 -5.97
C LEU A 45 -4.67 -0.64 -5.76
N LYS A 46 -5.89 -0.50 -6.30
CA LYS A 46 -6.91 -1.55 -6.32
C LYS A 46 -6.38 -2.84 -6.94
N THR A 47 -5.77 -2.75 -8.12
CA THR A 47 -5.24 -3.92 -8.83
C THR A 47 -4.17 -4.63 -7.99
N ILE A 48 -3.23 -3.87 -7.43
CA ILE A 48 -2.17 -4.40 -6.56
C ILE A 48 -2.80 -5.07 -5.32
N THR A 49 -3.71 -4.38 -4.63
CA THR A 49 -4.38 -4.90 -3.43
C THR A 49 -5.09 -6.21 -3.73
N LEU A 50 -5.86 -6.29 -4.83
CA LEU A 50 -6.63 -7.48 -5.18
C LEU A 50 -5.72 -8.66 -5.56
N ILE A 51 -4.60 -8.41 -6.26
CA ILE A 51 -3.62 -9.44 -6.57
C ILE A 51 -2.99 -9.98 -5.27
N LYS A 52 -2.52 -9.10 -4.38
CA LYS A 52 -1.91 -9.49 -3.10
C LYS A 52 -2.90 -10.22 -2.19
N GLN A 53 -4.14 -9.72 -2.11
CA GLN A 53 -5.24 -10.39 -1.43
C GLN A 53 -5.39 -11.82 -1.95
N HIS A 54 -5.52 -11.99 -3.27
CA HIS A 54 -5.71 -13.31 -3.85
C HIS A 54 -4.52 -14.23 -3.59
N GLN A 55 -3.28 -13.74 -3.69
CA GLN A 55 -2.08 -14.51 -3.38
C GLN A 55 -2.05 -15.00 -1.92
N LEU A 56 -2.40 -14.12 -0.97
CA LEU A 56 -2.47 -14.50 0.45
C LEU A 56 -3.59 -15.48 0.73
N GLU A 57 -4.80 -15.24 0.22
CA GLU A 57 -5.94 -16.14 0.40
C GLU A 57 -5.65 -17.53 -0.17
N THR A 58 -5.07 -17.60 -1.37
CA THR A 58 -4.62 -18.85 -2.01
C THR A 58 -3.56 -19.53 -1.18
N PHE A 59 -2.52 -18.82 -0.74
CA PHE A 59 -1.46 -19.37 0.11
C PHE A 59 -2.02 -20.05 1.37
N PHE A 60 -2.93 -19.38 2.09
CA PHE A 60 -3.53 -19.97 3.30
C PHE A 60 -4.52 -21.10 3.00
N GLN A 61 -5.21 -21.04 1.87
CA GLN A 61 -6.09 -22.12 1.42
C GLN A 61 -5.29 -23.38 1.09
N GLU A 62 -4.21 -23.26 0.32
CA GLU A 62 -3.31 -24.35 -0.03
C GLU A 62 -2.64 -24.93 1.22
N THR A 63 -2.11 -24.07 2.10
CA THR A 63 -1.56 -24.47 3.40
C THR A 63 -2.57 -25.29 4.21
N THR A 64 -3.85 -24.90 4.20
CA THR A 64 -4.90 -25.62 4.91
C THR A 64 -5.18 -27.00 4.34
N GLU A 65 -5.22 -27.14 3.02
CA GLU A 65 -5.45 -28.44 2.37
C GLU A 65 -4.24 -29.36 2.50
N ASP A 66 -3.02 -28.84 2.38
CA ASP A 66 -1.78 -29.61 2.55
C ASP A 66 -1.72 -30.26 3.93
N VAL A 67 -1.95 -29.47 4.98
CA VAL A 67 -1.89 -29.93 6.36
C VAL A 67 -2.98 -30.98 6.64
N LYS A 68 -4.16 -30.82 6.04
CA LYS A 68 -5.25 -31.81 6.10
C LYS A 68 -4.89 -33.12 5.38
N ILE A 69 -4.23 -33.06 4.22
CA ILE A 69 -3.74 -34.25 3.51
C ILE A 69 -2.70 -34.98 4.39
N LEU A 70 -1.76 -34.24 4.99
CA LEU A 70 -0.71 -34.80 5.84
C LEU A 70 -1.27 -35.49 7.09
N SER A 71 -2.29 -34.90 7.74
CA SER A 71 -2.91 -35.54 8.91
C SER A 71 -3.56 -36.89 8.61
N ASN A 72 -3.86 -37.15 7.33
CA ASN A 72 -4.41 -38.41 6.87
C ASN A 72 -3.36 -39.39 6.33
N ASN A 73 -2.10 -38.95 6.22
CA ASN A 73 -1.00 -39.77 5.75
C ASN A 73 -0.72 -40.95 6.69
N LEU A 74 -0.41 -42.13 6.13
CA LEU A 74 -0.14 -43.35 6.88
C LEU A 74 1.06 -43.19 7.84
N SER A 75 2.13 -42.53 7.42
CA SER A 75 3.32 -42.31 8.26
C SER A 75 2.99 -41.44 9.48
N ILE A 76 2.19 -40.38 9.31
CA ILE A 76 1.71 -39.56 10.44
C ILE A 76 0.84 -40.40 11.38
N LYS A 77 -0.11 -41.17 10.85
CA LYS A 77 -1.00 -42.01 11.67
C LYS A 77 -0.24 -43.10 12.44
N SER A 78 0.72 -43.76 11.79
CA SER A 78 1.60 -44.75 12.43
C SER A 78 2.44 -44.11 13.52
N PHE A 79 3.07 -42.97 13.24
CA PHE A 79 3.89 -42.27 14.22
C PHE A 79 3.07 -41.81 15.43
N VAL A 80 1.91 -41.20 15.21
CA VAL A 80 0.99 -40.79 16.28
C VAL A 80 0.56 -41.99 17.11
N LYS A 81 0.24 -43.12 16.48
CA LYS A 81 -0.12 -44.35 17.18
C LYS A 81 1.01 -44.82 18.09
N GLU A 82 2.24 -44.92 17.59
CA GLU A 82 3.40 -45.36 18.38
C GLU A 82 3.73 -44.39 19.52
N LEU A 83 3.64 -43.07 19.29
CA LEU A 83 3.81 -42.05 20.32
C LEU A 83 2.78 -42.20 21.46
N LEU A 84 1.53 -42.55 21.12
CA LEU A 84 0.47 -42.77 22.12
C LEU A 84 0.61 -44.10 22.86
N GLU A 85 1.07 -45.15 22.18
CA GLU A 85 1.38 -46.44 22.80
C GLU A 85 2.50 -46.30 23.82
N ILE A 86 3.61 -45.62 23.47
CA ILE A 86 4.69 -45.38 24.42
C ILE A 86 4.24 -44.45 25.55
N LYS A 87 3.46 -43.40 25.27
CA LYS A 87 2.87 -42.52 26.31
C LYS A 87 2.08 -43.33 27.34
N SER A 88 1.26 -44.26 26.86
CA SER A 88 0.40 -45.10 27.71
C SER A 88 1.21 -46.08 28.56
N SER A 89 2.33 -46.59 28.04
CA SER A 89 3.22 -47.48 28.80
C SER A 89 3.93 -46.81 29.98
N LEU A 90 4.09 -45.49 29.93
CA LEU A 90 4.87 -44.71 30.91
C LEU A 90 4.07 -44.28 32.15
N SER A 91 2.77 -44.59 32.24
CA SER A 91 1.91 -44.33 33.41
C SER A 91 2.01 -42.91 33.96
N LEU A 92 2.03 -41.90 33.07
CA LEU A 92 2.19 -40.49 33.42
C LEU A 92 0.89 -39.90 34.01
N ASN A 93 0.97 -39.13 35.11
CA ASN A 93 -0.18 -38.37 35.62
C ASN A 93 -0.56 -37.27 34.63
N ASN A 94 -1.82 -36.82 34.60
CA ASN A 94 -2.31 -35.83 33.61
C ASN A 94 -1.49 -34.53 33.52
N THR A 95 -0.86 -34.09 34.61
CA THR A 95 -0.07 -32.86 34.66
C THR A 95 1.39 -33.03 34.26
N ASP A 96 1.91 -34.26 34.20
CA ASP A 96 3.33 -34.51 33.95
C ASP A 96 3.72 -34.10 32.53
N ASN A 97 4.98 -33.70 32.35
CA ASN A 97 5.58 -33.52 31.04
C ASN A 97 5.84 -34.89 30.39
N PHE A 98 5.82 -34.93 29.06
CA PHE A 98 6.22 -36.11 28.30
C PHE A 98 7.74 -36.29 28.40
N PRO A 99 8.24 -37.48 28.78
CA PRO A 99 9.66 -37.68 29.08
C PRO A 99 10.47 -37.89 27.79
N VAL A 100 10.70 -36.81 27.06
CA VAL A 100 11.41 -36.78 25.76
C VAL A 100 12.84 -37.35 25.79
N HIS A 101 13.42 -37.49 26.99
CA HIS A 101 14.75 -38.07 27.18
C HIS A 101 14.75 -39.57 27.48
N ASN A 102 13.59 -40.18 27.71
CA ASN A 102 13.44 -41.61 27.92
C ASN A 102 13.92 -42.41 26.69
N SER A 103 14.65 -43.51 26.93
CA SER A 103 15.27 -44.29 25.86
C SER A 103 14.26 -44.91 24.88
N ASN A 104 13.11 -45.37 25.37
CA ASN A 104 12.07 -45.96 24.52
C ASN A 104 11.38 -44.88 23.67
N VAL A 105 11.14 -43.70 24.25
CA VAL A 105 10.60 -42.53 23.53
C VAL A 105 11.57 -42.11 22.42
N LYS A 106 12.87 -41.98 22.73
CA LYS A 106 13.91 -41.66 21.73
C LYS A 106 13.96 -42.67 20.60
N LYS A 107 13.81 -43.97 20.90
CA LYS A 107 13.84 -45.02 19.88
C LYS A 107 12.72 -44.84 18.85
N VAL A 108 11.48 -44.64 19.32
CA VAL A 108 10.32 -44.38 18.44
C VAL A 108 10.56 -43.11 17.63
N ILE A 109 11.00 -42.03 18.27
CA ILE A 109 11.19 -40.75 17.58
C ILE A 109 12.28 -40.82 16.51
N ASN A 110 13.41 -41.45 16.80
CA ASN A 110 14.53 -41.57 15.86
C ASN A 110 14.16 -42.34 14.58
N GLU A 111 13.15 -43.20 14.61
CA GLU A 111 12.67 -43.93 13.42
C GLU A 111 11.96 -43.00 12.42
N TYR A 112 11.39 -41.89 12.90
CA TYR A 112 10.60 -40.95 12.10
C TYR A 112 11.25 -39.57 11.93
N ASP A 113 12.25 -39.23 12.75
CA ASP A 113 12.80 -37.88 12.86
C ASP A 113 13.35 -37.37 11.52
N ASP A 114 14.17 -38.17 10.83
CA ASP A 114 14.79 -37.79 9.56
C ASP A 114 13.75 -37.51 8.46
N PHE A 115 12.66 -38.29 8.42
CA PHE A 115 11.58 -38.07 7.47
C PHE A 115 10.92 -36.71 7.69
N PHE A 116 10.54 -36.38 8.93
CA PHE A 116 9.86 -35.12 9.23
C PHE A 116 10.78 -33.90 9.15
N ILE A 117 12.06 -34.03 9.55
CA ILE A 117 13.06 -32.99 9.38
C ILE A 117 13.25 -32.66 7.90
N ASN A 118 13.32 -33.67 7.02
CA ASN A 118 13.41 -33.44 5.59
C ASN A 118 12.11 -32.84 5.04
N TYR A 119 10.96 -33.34 5.48
CA TYR A 119 9.66 -32.83 5.04
C TYR A 119 9.49 -31.33 5.32
N ILE A 120 9.73 -30.87 6.55
CA ILE A 120 9.58 -29.44 6.89
C ILE A 120 10.59 -28.58 6.14
N LYS A 121 11.79 -29.10 5.86
CA LYS A 121 12.85 -28.40 5.15
C LYS A 121 12.43 -28.10 3.71
N GLU A 122 11.87 -29.11 3.02
CA GLU A 122 11.41 -28.95 1.64
C GLU A 122 10.09 -28.18 1.54
N SER A 123 9.21 -28.29 2.55
CA SER A 123 7.89 -27.64 2.55
C SER A 123 7.91 -26.18 3.02
N GLY A 124 9.03 -25.70 3.59
CA GLY A 124 9.17 -24.33 4.09
C GLY A 124 8.64 -24.09 5.51
N TYR A 125 7.94 -25.06 6.13
CA TYR A 125 7.50 -24.98 7.52
C TYR A 125 8.69 -24.92 8.50
N LYS A 126 8.49 -24.20 9.60
CA LYS A 126 9.55 -23.98 10.59
C LYS A 126 9.56 -25.00 11.71
N ASP A 127 8.43 -25.65 11.99
CA ASP A 127 8.35 -26.78 12.90
C ASP A 127 7.11 -27.63 12.59
N LEU A 128 7.16 -28.90 12.94
CA LEU A 128 6.03 -29.81 12.98
C LEU A 128 5.94 -30.36 14.40
N LEU A 129 4.77 -30.20 15.02
CA LEU A 129 4.48 -30.67 16.36
C LEU A 129 3.31 -31.66 16.36
N ILE A 130 3.39 -32.65 17.24
CA ILE A 130 2.28 -33.60 17.50
C ILE A 130 1.89 -33.44 18.95
N ILE A 131 0.62 -33.11 19.19
CA ILE A 131 0.08 -32.84 20.51
C ILE A 131 -0.99 -33.87 20.84
N SER A 132 -0.93 -34.52 21.99
CA SER A 132 -1.97 -35.46 22.42
C SER A 132 -3.29 -34.74 22.67
N ALA A 133 -4.37 -35.18 22.04
CA ALA A 133 -5.69 -34.58 22.22
C ALA A 133 -6.22 -34.73 23.65
N GLU A 134 -5.84 -35.82 24.33
CA GLU A 134 -6.32 -36.14 25.68
C GLU A 134 -5.81 -35.17 26.76
N ASN A 135 -4.54 -34.78 26.68
CA ASN A 135 -3.87 -34.07 27.78
C ASN A 135 -2.99 -32.90 27.34
N ALA A 136 -3.07 -32.50 26.07
CA ALA A 136 -2.36 -31.36 25.50
C ALA A 136 -0.82 -31.40 25.65
N ARG A 137 -0.24 -32.61 25.75
CA ARG A 137 1.21 -32.78 25.75
C ARG A 137 1.77 -32.73 24.35
N VAL A 138 2.85 -31.97 24.17
CA VAL A 138 3.66 -31.98 22.96
C VAL A 138 4.49 -33.28 22.95
N LEU A 139 4.03 -34.27 22.19
CA LEU A 139 4.67 -35.58 22.06
C LEU A 139 5.89 -35.55 21.13
N TYR A 140 5.90 -34.62 20.17
CA TYR A 140 6.96 -34.45 19.20
C TYR A 140 7.07 -32.99 18.76
N SER A 141 8.29 -32.54 18.49
CA SER A 141 8.64 -31.32 17.75
C SER A 141 9.90 -31.64 16.93
N THR A 142 9.91 -31.24 15.67
CA THR A 142 11.10 -31.38 14.81
C THR A 142 12.24 -30.47 15.25
N LYS A 143 11.92 -29.29 15.82
CA LYS A 143 12.94 -28.33 16.29
C LYS A 143 13.39 -28.57 17.72
N LYS A 144 12.61 -29.30 18.52
CA LYS A 144 12.95 -29.67 19.90
C LYS A 144 13.26 -28.43 20.76
N TYR A 145 12.48 -27.36 20.58
CA TYR A 145 12.57 -26.18 21.44
C TYR A 145 12.01 -26.47 22.84
N SER A 146 11.90 -25.44 23.69
CA SER A 146 11.45 -25.59 25.07
C SER A 146 9.99 -26.04 25.22
N ASP A 147 9.20 -26.02 24.14
CA ASP A 147 7.85 -26.56 24.06
C ASP A 147 7.80 -28.10 23.98
N TYR A 148 8.87 -28.72 23.49
CA TYR A 148 8.93 -30.17 23.28
C TYR A 148 8.85 -30.94 24.61
N GLY A 149 7.83 -31.79 24.72
CA GLY A 149 7.53 -32.56 25.93
C GLY A 149 6.61 -31.84 26.91
N THR A 150 6.32 -30.56 26.72
CA THR A 150 5.55 -29.79 27.69
C THR A 150 4.05 -30.07 27.61
N ASN A 151 3.34 -29.86 28.72
CA ASN A 151 1.88 -29.81 28.74
C ASN A 151 1.39 -28.36 28.52
N LEU A 152 0.69 -28.13 27.42
CA LEU A 152 0.24 -26.80 27.00
C LEU A 152 -0.89 -26.19 27.87
N LEU A 153 -1.48 -26.93 28.81
CA LEU A 153 -2.55 -26.40 29.66
C LEU A 153 -2.05 -25.89 31.03
N ASN A 154 -0.87 -26.34 31.47
CA ASN A 154 -0.39 -26.15 32.84
C ASN A 154 1.00 -25.51 32.91
N ASN A 155 1.38 -24.71 31.92
CA ASN A 155 2.69 -24.06 31.85
C ASN A 155 2.61 -22.63 31.31
N GLU A 156 3.78 -22.01 31.14
CA GLU A 156 3.96 -20.68 30.54
C GLU A 156 3.44 -20.55 29.09
N LEU A 157 3.19 -21.68 28.40
CA LEU A 157 2.67 -21.72 27.03
C LEU A 157 1.14 -21.77 26.97
N ARG A 158 0.43 -21.78 28.10
CA ARG A 158 -1.04 -21.89 28.14
C ARG A 158 -1.79 -20.85 27.31
N ASP A 159 -1.20 -19.67 27.22
CA ASP A 159 -1.76 -18.52 26.53
C ASP A 159 -1.03 -18.25 25.20
N SER A 160 -0.13 -19.15 24.75
CA SER A 160 0.59 -19.06 23.48
C SER A 160 -0.28 -19.39 22.26
N GLY A 161 0.17 -18.98 21.07
CA GLY A 161 -0.48 -19.37 19.80
C GLY A 161 -0.62 -20.89 19.65
N LEU A 162 0.40 -21.67 20.05
CA LEU A 162 0.36 -23.13 20.00
C LEU A 162 -0.77 -23.72 20.86
N ALA A 163 -0.97 -23.21 22.07
CA ALA A 163 -2.05 -23.66 22.95
C ALA A 163 -3.43 -23.24 22.42
N ARG A 164 -3.54 -22.04 21.85
CA ARG A 164 -4.80 -21.54 21.27
C ARG A 164 -5.20 -22.33 20.02
N VAL A 165 -4.27 -22.64 19.11
CA VAL A 165 -4.56 -23.48 17.94
C VAL A 165 -4.97 -24.89 18.35
N PHE A 166 -4.28 -25.49 19.33
CA PHE A 166 -4.64 -26.80 19.86
C PHE A 166 -6.08 -26.84 20.39
N LYS A 167 -6.43 -25.90 21.28
CA LYS A 167 -7.78 -25.81 21.86
C LYS A 167 -8.85 -25.69 20.77
N LYS A 168 -8.66 -24.75 19.84
CA LYS A 168 -9.60 -24.55 18.73
C LYS A 168 -9.77 -25.81 17.88
N VAL A 169 -8.70 -26.52 17.54
CA VAL A 169 -8.79 -27.76 16.74
C VAL A 169 -9.54 -28.87 17.48
N VAL A 170 -9.29 -29.04 18.79
CA VAL A 170 -10.00 -30.04 19.61
C VAL A 170 -11.50 -29.71 19.67
N ASP A 171 -11.84 -28.43 19.84
CA ASP A 171 -13.23 -27.97 19.96
C ASP A 171 -13.99 -28.06 18.62
N THR A 172 -13.37 -27.60 17.52
CA THR A 172 -14.05 -27.48 16.22
C THR A 172 -13.87 -28.71 15.32
N LYS A 173 -12.87 -29.54 15.59
CA LYS A 173 -12.54 -30.77 14.85
C LYS A 173 -12.24 -30.55 13.36
N HIS A 174 -11.74 -29.37 12.99
CA HIS A 174 -11.26 -29.07 11.65
C HIS A 174 -9.92 -28.33 11.68
N PRO A 175 -9.24 -28.15 10.52
CA PRO A 175 -8.04 -27.34 10.47
C PRO A 175 -8.28 -25.90 10.93
N ILE A 176 -7.38 -25.36 11.74
CA ILE A 176 -7.44 -24.00 12.28
C ILE A 176 -6.12 -23.30 12.03
N ILE A 177 -6.17 -22.08 11.51
CA ILE A 177 -5.04 -21.16 11.50
C ILE A 177 -5.17 -20.25 12.73
N GLU A 178 -4.11 -20.18 13.52
CA GLU A 178 -3.96 -19.25 14.62
C GLU A 178 -3.11 -18.08 14.18
N ASP A 179 -3.59 -16.87 14.49
CA ASP A 179 -2.97 -15.62 14.08
C ASP A 179 -1.60 -15.42 14.74
N MET A 180 -0.83 -14.51 14.16
CA MET A 180 0.54 -14.24 14.53
C MET A 180 0.65 -13.69 15.95
N SER A 181 1.54 -14.28 16.74
CA SER A 181 1.83 -13.80 18.09
C SER A 181 3.30 -14.07 18.45
N LEU A 182 3.81 -13.36 19.45
CA LEU A 182 5.16 -13.63 19.96
C LEU A 182 5.18 -15.04 20.60
N TYR A 183 6.18 -15.83 20.24
CA TYR A 183 6.33 -17.18 20.72
C TYR A 183 7.59 -17.36 21.54
N LEU A 184 7.42 -17.67 22.83
CA LEU A 184 8.53 -17.76 23.79
C LEU A 184 9.62 -18.77 23.38
N PRO A 185 9.29 -20.00 22.93
CA PRO A 185 10.29 -21.00 22.54
C PRO A 185 11.23 -20.56 21.40
N THR A 186 10.79 -19.61 20.57
CA THR A 186 11.59 -19.02 19.48
C THR A 186 12.17 -17.65 19.85
N LYS A 187 12.36 -17.39 21.15
CA LYS A 187 12.88 -16.12 21.70
C LYS A 187 11.99 -14.93 21.35
N ASN A 188 10.66 -15.12 21.42
CA ASN A 188 9.66 -14.11 21.10
C ASN A 188 9.81 -13.56 19.67
N SER A 189 10.08 -14.43 18.69
CA SER A 189 9.79 -14.09 17.29
C SER A 189 8.28 -14.15 17.02
N PRO A 190 7.77 -13.42 16.02
CA PRO A 190 6.41 -13.58 15.53
C PRO A 190 6.23 -14.95 14.87
N GLU A 191 5.24 -15.69 15.32
CA GLU A 191 4.95 -17.04 14.80
C GLU A 191 3.45 -17.21 14.58
N MET A 192 3.11 -17.97 13.54
CA MET A 192 1.77 -18.46 13.26
C MET A 192 1.74 -19.97 13.33
N PHE A 193 0.54 -20.51 13.57
CA PHE A 193 0.34 -21.95 13.66
C PHE A 193 -0.87 -22.36 12.83
N ILE A 194 -0.75 -23.51 12.17
CA ILE A 194 -1.89 -24.22 11.61
C ILE A 194 -1.98 -25.60 12.25
N GLY A 195 -3.11 -25.88 12.87
CA GLY A 195 -3.38 -27.16 13.52
C GLY A 195 -4.46 -27.93 12.76
N THR A 196 -4.37 -29.27 12.76
CA THR A 196 -5.35 -30.16 12.15
C THR A 196 -5.55 -31.41 13.02
N PRO A 197 -6.78 -31.94 13.12
CA PRO A 197 -7.05 -33.14 13.91
C PRO A 197 -6.46 -34.39 13.24
N VAL A 198 -5.87 -35.28 14.04
CA VAL A 198 -5.45 -36.62 13.62
C VAL A 198 -6.38 -37.66 14.24
N TYR A 199 -7.07 -38.41 13.39
CA TYR A 199 -7.97 -39.48 13.79
C TYR A 199 -7.32 -40.85 13.67
N LEU A 200 -7.46 -41.67 14.72
CA LEU A 200 -7.17 -43.11 14.70
C LEU A 200 -8.45 -43.86 15.05
N LYS A 201 -8.90 -44.79 14.18
CA LYS A 201 -10.15 -45.55 14.36
C LYS A 201 -11.35 -44.61 14.69
N ASP A 202 -11.48 -43.52 13.94
CA ASP A 202 -12.51 -42.48 14.07
C ASP A 202 -12.52 -41.69 15.40
N LYS A 203 -11.51 -41.88 16.26
CA LYS A 203 -11.31 -41.09 17.48
C LYS A 203 -10.23 -40.03 17.25
N LEU A 204 -10.49 -38.80 17.70
CA LEU A 204 -9.50 -37.75 17.75
C LEU A 204 -8.46 -38.10 18.82
N GLU A 205 -7.24 -38.41 18.40
CA GLU A 205 -6.19 -38.86 19.32
C GLU A 205 -5.04 -37.85 19.44
N ALA A 206 -4.81 -37.07 18.40
CA ALA A 206 -3.78 -36.03 18.39
C ALA A 206 -4.17 -34.82 17.53
N VAL A 207 -3.46 -33.72 17.73
CA VAL A 207 -3.46 -32.56 16.85
C VAL A 207 -2.08 -32.45 16.23
N LEU A 208 -2.03 -32.44 14.90
CA LEU A 208 -0.82 -32.14 14.14
C LEU A 208 -0.78 -30.62 13.93
N VAL A 209 0.33 -29.99 14.29
CA VAL A 209 0.50 -28.54 14.17
C VAL A 209 1.75 -28.25 13.35
N PHE A 210 1.62 -27.36 12.36
CA PHE A 210 2.74 -26.76 11.67
C PHE A 210 2.92 -25.32 12.13
N ARG A 211 4.17 -24.94 12.36
CA ARG A 211 4.57 -23.55 12.63
C ARG A 211 5.16 -22.95 11.36
N PHE A 212 4.76 -21.72 11.04
CA PHE A 212 5.39 -20.92 9.99
C PHE A 212 5.62 -19.51 10.51
N ASP A 213 6.64 -18.86 9.97
CA ASP A 213 7.06 -17.52 10.36
C ASP A 213 6.55 -16.47 9.37
N GLU A 214 6.98 -15.24 9.56
CA GLU A 214 6.66 -14.08 8.74
C GLU A 214 7.18 -14.12 7.30
N VAL A 215 8.09 -15.05 6.96
CA VAL A 215 8.84 -15.01 5.70
C VAL A 215 7.93 -15.14 4.49
N ALA A 216 7.04 -16.14 4.46
CA ALA A 216 6.17 -16.39 3.31
C ALA A 216 5.21 -15.21 3.03
N ILE A 217 4.67 -14.60 4.09
CA ILE A 217 3.80 -13.42 3.96
C ILE A 217 4.63 -12.25 3.43
N ASN A 218 5.80 -11.98 4.03
CA ASN A 218 6.68 -10.91 3.58
C ASN A 218 7.15 -11.11 2.13
N GLU A 219 7.43 -12.33 1.68
CA GLU A 219 7.79 -12.62 0.27
C GLU A 219 6.67 -12.21 -0.69
N ILE A 220 5.42 -12.60 -0.38
CA ILE A 220 4.25 -12.19 -1.17
C ILE A 220 4.12 -10.67 -1.15
N MET A 221 4.24 -10.03 0.01
CA MET A 221 4.03 -8.58 0.16
C MET A 221 5.16 -7.72 -0.43
N ASN A 222 6.40 -8.23 -0.44
CA ASN A 222 7.59 -7.51 -0.90
C ASN A 222 7.80 -7.57 -2.41
N PHE A 223 7.04 -8.39 -3.15
CA PHE A 223 7.05 -8.31 -4.61
C PHE A 223 6.44 -6.98 -5.07
N ARG A 224 7.31 -6.06 -5.50
CA ARG A 224 6.99 -4.65 -5.78
C ARG A 224 7.35 -4.22 -7.20
N GLU A 225 7.42 -5.16 -8.14
CA GLU A 225 7.71 -4.80 -9.53
C GLU A 225 6.63 -3.85 -10.06
N GLY A 226 7.09 -2.76 -10.69
CA GLY A 226 6.23 -1.69 -11.16
C GLY A 226 5.91 -0.61 -10.12
N PHE A 227 6.14 -0.83 -8.81
CA PHE A 227 5.73 0.09 -7.75
C PHE A 227 6.36 1.49 -7.85
N GLY A 228 5.61 2.51 -7.41
CA GLY A 228 6.11 3.86 -7.17
C GLY A 228 7.07 3.93 -5.98
N ALA A 229 7.72 5.07 -5.79
CA ALA A 229 8.74 5.26 -4.75
C ALA A 229 8.15 5.20 -3.33
N SER A 230 6.94 5.74 -3.15
CA SER A 230 6.18 5.78 -1.90
C SER A 230 5.04 4.76 -1.86
N GLU A 231 4.92 3.90 -2.88
CA GLU A 231 3.92 2.85 -2.89
C GLU A 231 4.27 1.72 -1.92
N GLU A 232 3.28 1.30 -1.15
CA GLU A 232 3.43 0.24 -0.17
C GLU A 232 2.10 -0.48 0.05
N THR A 233 2.17 -1.77 0.39
CA THR A 233 1.00 -2.55 0.79
C THR A 233 1.25 -3.16 2.16
N LEU A 234 0.26 -3.08 3.04
CA LEU A 234 0.30 -3.63 4.39
C LEU A 234 -0.92 -4.50 4.66
N VAL A 235 -0.71 -5.52 5.48
CA VAL A 235 -1.73 -6.42 6.03
C VAL A 235 -1.82 -6.19 7.52
N ILE A 236 -3.04 -5.95 7.99
CA ILE A 236 -3.36 -5.58 9.36
C ILE A 236 -4.33 -6.60 9.95
N GLY A 237 -4.01 -7.14 11.13
CA GLY A 237 -4.86 -8.06 11.86
C GLY A 237 -6.08 -7.38 12.50
N SER A 238 -7.01 -8.19 13.01
CA SER A 238 -8.17 -7.68 13.78
C SER A 238 -7.77 -6.96 15.08
N ASP A 239 -6.53 -7.12 15.52
CA ASP A 239 -5.90 -6.41 16.64
C ASP A 239 -5.30 -5.04 16.25
N TYR A 240 -5.45 -4.64 14.98
CA TYR A 240 -4.85 -3.46 14.36
C TYR A 240 -3.31 -3.50 14.30
N LEU A 241 -2.70 -4.69 14.41
CA LEU A 241 -1.24 -4.88 14.32
C LEU A 241 -0.84 -5.44 12.96
N MET A 242 0.44 -5.32 12.62
CA MET A 242 0.96 -5.67 11.30
C MET A 242 1.08 -7.19 11.12
N ARG A 243 0.96 -7.66 9.88
CA ARG A 243 1.21 -9.06 9.46
C ARG A 243 2.28 -9.16 8.35
N ASN A 244 2.77 -8.03 7.86
CA ASN A 244 3.98 -7.91 7.06
C ASN A 244 4.78 -6.68 7.52
N ASP A 245 6.06 -6.65 7.20
CA ASP A 245 6.92 -5.52 7.54
C ASP A 245 6.71 -4.35 6.56
N SER A 246 6.87 -3.12 7.07
CA SER A 246 6.89 -1.94 6.22
C SER A 246 8.20 -1.91 5.43
N VAL A 247 8.09 -1.80 4.11
CA VAL A 247 9.25 -1.63 3.21
C VAL A 247 9.76 -0.20 3.22
N LEU A 248 8.90 0.77 3.54
CA LEU A 248 9.26 2.19 3.59
C LEU A 248 9.84 2.58 4.95
N PHE A 249 9.42 1.93 6.03
CA PHE A 249 9.79 2.27 7.40
C PHE A 249 10.10 1.02 8.28
N PRO A 250 10.97 0.10 7.85
CA PRO A 250 11.21 -1.18 8.54
C PRO A 250 11.73 -1.00 9.98
N ASP A 251 12.45 0.08 10.25
CA ASP A 251 12.98 0.40 11.57
C ASP A 251 11.93 0.93 12.56
N LEU A 252 10.73 1.26 12.10
CA LEU A 252 9.68 1.77 12.98
C LEU A 252 8.46 0.86 12.95
N TYR A 253 8.17 0.27 11.80
CA TYR A 253 6.95 -0.48 11.51
C TYR A 253 7.33 -1.85 10.95
N SER A 254 7.41 -2.82 11.85
CA SER A 254 7.58 -4.23 11.53
C SER A 254 6.60 -5.05 12.35
N ILE A 255 6.33 -6.28 11.92
CA ILE A 255 5.52 -7.26 12.64
C ILE A 255 6.00 -7.34 14.09
N LYS A 256 7.29 -7.62 14.29
CA LYS A 256 7.89 -7.77 15.61
C LYS A 256 7.70 -6.53 16.48
N LYS A 257 7.93 -5.33 15.93
CA LYS A 257 7.75 -4.08 16.69
C LYS A 257 6.28 -3.84 17.05
N SER A 258 5.37 -4.16 16.13
CA SER A 258 3.93 -4.04 16.37
C SER A 258 3.44 -4.96 17.49
N LEU A 259 3.90 -6.21 17.51
CA LEU A 259 3.56 -7.18 18.56
C LEU A 259 4.22 -6.86 19.90
N GLN A 260 5.45 -6.32 19.89
CA GLN A 260 6.16 -5.93 21.12
C GLN A 260 5.60 -4.65 21.76
N ASN A 261 5.10 -3.70 20.95
CA ASN A 261 4.56 -2.44 21.42
C ASN A 261 3.17 -2.14 20.81
N PRO A 262 2.13 -2.94 21.11
CA PRO A 262 0.83 -2.81 20.45
C PRO A 262 0.23 -1.42 20.54
N GLN A 263 0.34 -0.73 21.68
CA GLN A 263 -0.28 0.59 21.82
C GLN A 263 0.38 1.67 20.96
N LYS A 264 1.67 1.53 20.64
CA LYS A 264 2.42 2.52 19.86
C LYS A 264 2.32 2.26 18.36
N ASN A 265 2.20 1.00 17.96
CA ASN A 265 2.34 0.56 16.58
C ASN A 265 1.04 0.02 15.97
N LYS A 266 -0.10 0.33 16.59
CA LYS A 266 -1.42 0.10 16.00
C LYS A 266 -1.64 0.95 14.76
N ILE A 267 -2.21 0.34 13.72
CA ILE A 267 -2.67 1.02 12.52
C ILE A 267 -4.20 0.98 12.53
N GLU A 268 -4.79 1.96 13.21
CA GLU A 268 -6.23 2.05 13.44
C GLU A 268 -6.84 3.22 12.63
N THR A 269 -6.78 3.12 11.29
CA THR A 269 -7.41 4.10 10.39
C THR A 269 -8.87 3.74 10.12
N GLU A 270 -9.64 4.70 9.59
CA GLU A 270 -11.02 4.46 9.16
C GLU A 270 -11.12 3.39 8.06
N PHE A 271 -10.12 3.32 7.17
CA PHE A 271 -10.05 2.33 6.09
C PHE A 271 -9.72 0.94 6.60
N VAL A 272 -8.80 0.80 7.57
CA VAL A 272 -8.54 -0.49 8.23
C VAL A 272 -9.79 -0.97 8.97
N LYS A 273 -10.51 -0.09 9.68
CA LYS A 273 -11.79 -0.44 10.32
C LYS A 273 -12.83 -0.90 9.30
N ALA A 274 -12.95 -0.20 8.17
CA ALA A 274 -13.87 -0.56 7.10
C ALA A 274 -13.51 -1.93 6.49
N ALA A 275 -12.23 -2.17 6.18
CA ALA A 275 -11.72 -3.45 5.70
C ALA A 275 -12.00 -4.59 6.67
N LEU A 276 -11.68 -4.43 7.97
CA LEU A 276 -11.97 -5.45 8.98
C LEU A 276 -13.48 -5.71 9.16
N SER A 277 -14.34 -4.74 8.82
CA SER A 277 -15.80 -4.90 8.77
C SER A 277 -16.31 -5.59 7.50
N GLY A 278 -15.43 -5.97 6.57
CA GLY A 278 -15.76 -6.65 5.33
C GLY A 278 -16.04 -5.74 4.14
N LYS A 279 -15.68 -4.45 4.21
CA LYS A 279 -15.88 -3.48 3.13
C LYS A 279 -14.59 -3.23 2.35
N SER A 280 -14.73 -2.91 1.07
CA SER A 280 -13.61 -2.43 0.25
C SER A 280 -13.92 -1.02 -0.26
N GLY A 281 -12.87 -0.26 -0.57
CA GLY A 281 -13.04 1.10 -1.07
C GLY A 281 -11.71 1.80 -1.33
N GLU A 282 -11.81 3.05 -1.74
CA GLU A 282 -10.68 3.90 -2.05
C GLU A 282 -10.93 5.32 -1.51
N GLY A 283 -9.87 6.02 -1.16
CA GLY A 283 -9.98 7.40 -0.72
C GLY A 283 -8.66 8.01 -0.28
N GLU A 284 -8.73 9.26 0.16
CA GLU A 284 -7.60 9.97 0.75
C GLU A 284 -7.66 9.84 2.27
N VAL A 285 -6.56 9.43 2.90
CA VAL A 285 -6.48 9.23 4.35
C VAL A 285 -5.13 9.70 4.88
N THR A 286 -5.06 10.02 6.17
CA THR A 286 -3.76 10.20 6.83
C THR A 286 -3.23 8.82 7.21
N ALA A 287 -2.13 8.42 6.59
CA ALA A 287 -1.48 7.14 6.87
C ALA A 287 -0.89 7.08 8.28
N TYR A 288 -0.52 5.88 8.73
CA TYR A 288 0.21 5.66 9.98
C TYR A 288 1.56 6.41 10.06
N SER A 289 2.12 6.80 8.89
CA SER A 289 3.32 7.64 8.80
C SER A 289 3.06 9.13 9.04
N GLY A 290 1.79 9.55 9.20
CA GLY A 290 1.38 10.94 9.34
C GLY A 290 1.26 11.72 8.03
N GLN A 291 1.57 11.10 6.89
CA GLN A 291 1.42 11.71 5.57
C GLN A 291 0.02 11.46 5.00
N THR A 292 -0.47 12.41 4.20
CA THR A 292 -1.70 12.25 3.42
C THR A 292 -1.43 11.39 2.19
N VAL A 293 -2.18 10.30 2.05
CA VAL A 293 -1.98 9.28 1.01
C VAL A 293 -3.29 9.00 0.29
N PHE A 294 -3.19 8.54 -0.94
CA PHE A 294 -4.28 7.82 -1.58
C PHE A 294 -4.15 6.35 -1.20
N GLU A 295 -5.25 5.72 -0.79
CA GLU A 295 -5.26 4.35 -0.30
C GLU A 295 -6.46 3.59 -0.88
N TYR A 296 -6.22 2.33 -1.26
CA TYR A 296 -7.26 1.34 -1.50
C TYR A 296 -7.22 0.29 -0.39
N TYR A 297 -8.38 -0.13 0.10
CA TYR A 297 -8.50 -1.09 1.19
C TYR A 297 -9.48 -2.23 0.85
N ALA A 298 -9.20 -3.42 1.38
CA ALA A 298 -10.06 -4.59 1.24
C ALA A 298 -9.93 -5.55 2.44
N PRO A 299 -10.95 -6.38 2.73
CA PRO A 299 -10.83 -7.49 3.68
C PRO A 299 -10.02 -8.63 3.06
N ILE A 300 -9.26 -9.37 3.88
CA ILE A 300 -8.70 -10.69 3.55
C ILE A 300 -9.37 -11.73 4.44
N LYS A 301 -9.74 -12.87 3.85
CA LYS A 301 -10.18 -14.06 4.60
C LYS A 301 -9.03 -15.04 4.77
N VAL A 302 -8.55 -15.21 6.00
CA VAL A 302 -7.52 -16.22 6.31
C VAL A 302 -8.17 -17.39 7.04
N GLY A 303 -8.22 -18.54 6.37
CA GLY A 303 -9.02 -19.67 6.84
C GLY A 303 -10.49 -19.28 7.03
N LYS A 304 -11.15 -19.85 8.04
CA LYS A 304 -12.57 -19.57 8.33
C LYS A 304 -12.77 -18.42 9.31
N ASP A 305 -11.82 -18.20 10.21
CA ASP A 305 -12.05 -17.43 11.44
C ASP A 305 -11.24 -16.13 11.51
N LEU A 306 -10.16 -16.00 10.73
CA LEU A 306 -9.31 -14.82 10.77
C LEU A 306 -9.76 -13.78 9.75
N LYS A 307 -9.94 -12.56 10.25
CA LYS A 307 -10.23 -11.37 9.45
C LYS A 307 -9.03 -10.45 9.49
N TRP A 308 -8.45 -10.23 8.33
CA TRP A 308 -7.40 -9.23 8.15
C TRP A 308 -7.89 -8.14 7.21
N ALA A 309 -7.22 -7.00 7.26
CA ALA A 309 -7.35 -5.92 6.30
C ALA A 309 -6.08 -5.86 5.45
N ILE A 310 -6.22 -5.58 4.17
CA ILE A 310 -5.11 -5.19 3.31
C ILE A 310 -5.35 -3.77 2.83
N ILE A 311 -4.27 -2.98 2.86
CA ILE A 311 -4.25 -1.61 2.38
C ILE A 311 -3.09 -1.43 1.42
N SER A 312 -3.31 -0.82 0.27
CA SER A 312 -2.26 -0.33 -0.62
C SER A 312 -2.35 1.19 -0.68
N LYS A 313 -1.23 1.87 -0.49
CA LYS A 313 -1.18 3.34 -0.47
C LYS A 313 -0.08 3.89 -1.37
N ILE A 314 -0.22 5.16 -1.75
CA ILE A 314 0.80 6.01 -2.38
C ILE A 314 0.75 7.41 -1.78
N ASP A 315 1.90 8.05 -1.55
CA ASP A 315 1.91 9.43 -1.07
C ASP A 315 1.29 10.35 -2.12
N LYS A 316 0.34 11.20 -1.70
CA LYS A 316 -0.30 12.18 -2.58
C LYS A 316 0.70 13.08 -3.30
N LYS A 317 1.82 13.38 -2.63
CA LYS A 317 2.93 14.17 -3.21
C LYS A 317 3.52 13.50 -4.45
N GLU A 318 3.67 12.18 -4.47
CA GLU A 318 4.22 11.45 -5.62
C GLU A 318 3.29 11.52 -6.83
N VAL A 319 1.99 11.25 -6.63
CA VAL A 319 0.97 11.35 -7.68
C VAL A 319 0.93 12.75 -8.28
N LEU A 320 1.09 13.78 -7.45
CA LEU A 320 1.05 15.17 -7.88
C LEU A 320 2.36 15.68 -8.52
N ILE A 321 3.44 14.88 -8.60
CA ILE A 321 4.68 15.30 -9.29
C ILE A 321 4.39 15.62 -10.76
N THR A 322 3.70 14.73 -11.47
CA THR A 322 3.43 14.87 -12.91
C THR A 322 2.50 16.06 -13.23
N PRO A 323 1.33 16.21 -12.58
CA PRO A 323 0.47 17.38 -12.78
C PRO A 323 1.18 18.70 -12.46
N ASN A 324 1.98 18.74 -11.38
CA ASN A 324 2.72 19.95 -11.01
C ASN A 324 3.78 20.31 -12.05
N ARG A 325 4.43 19.32 -12.67
CA ARG A 325 5.38 19.57 -13.77
C ARG A 325 4.66 20.13 -15.00
N ILE A 326 3.51 19.58 -15.36
CA ILE A 326 2.67 20.08 -16.46
C ILE A 326 2.25 21.53 -16.19
N ARG A 327 1.77 21.84 -14.98
CA ARG A 327 1.45 23.21 -14.54
C ARG A 327 2.61 24.17 -14.76
N ASN A 328 3.81 23.78 -14.32
CA ASN A 328 4.99 24.63 -14.43
C ASN A 328 5.39 24.87 -15.90
N ILE A 329 5.31 23.84 -16.75
CA ILE A 329 5.58 23.96 -18.20
C ILE A 329 4.57 24.92 -18.84
N ILE A 330 3.27 24.75 -18.56
CA ILE A 330 2.23 25.63 -19.09
C ILE A 330 2.44 27.07 -18.62
N ALA A 331 2.82 27.28 -17.36
CA ALA A 331 3.09 28.61 -16.82
C ALA A 331 4.27 29.28 -17.55
N ILE A 332 5.39 28.57 -17.72
CA ILE A 332 6.57 29.10 -18.43
C ILE A 332 6.25 29.38 -19.90
N ALA A 333 5.54 28.47 -20.57
CA ALA A 333 5.12 28.64 -21.96
C ALA A 333 4.18 29.84 -22.12
N SER A 334 3.22 30.00 -21.20
CA SER A 334 2.28 31.13 -21.20
C SER A 334 2.99 32.46 -21.02
N VAL A 335 3.91 32.56 -20.05
CA VAL A 335 4.72 33.78 -19.83
C VAL A 335 5.56 34.10 -21.06
N SER A 336 6.21 33.09 -21.64
CA SER A 336 7.04 33.26 -22.85
C SER A 336 6.21 33.77 -24.03
N LEU A 337 5.02 33.18 -24.24
CA LEU A 337 4.10 33.59 -25.29
C LEU A 337 3.59 35.03 -25.09
N ILE A 338 3.24 35.41 -23.86
CA ILE A 338 2.80 36.77 -23.52
C ILE A 338 3.90 37.80 -23.84
N VAL A 339 5.16 37.49 -23.52
CA VAL A 339 6.29 38.38 -23.83
C VAL A 339 6.47 38.53 -25.34
N ILE A 340 6.46 37.41 -26.08
CA ILE A 340 6.59 37.42 -27.54
C ILE A 340 5.46 38.23 -28.20
N ILE A 341 4.21 37.96 -27.83
CA ILE A 341 3.04 38.69 -28.36
C ILE A 341 3.10 40.16 -27.96
N GLY A 342 3.51 40.48 -26.73
CA GLY A 342 3.68 41.85 -26.26
C GLY A 342 4.68 42.64 -27.11
N ILE A 343 5.81 42.03 -27.48
CA ILE A 343 6.82 42.64 -28.37
C ILE A 343 6.24 42.85 -29.78
N ILE A 344 5.56 41.84 -30.33
CA ILE A 344 4.93 41.92 -31.67
C ILE A 344 3.89 43.03 -31.70
N ILE A 345 2.96 43.05 -30.74
CA ILE A 345 1.92 44.08 -30.61
C ILE A 345 2.54 45.46 -30.44
N TYR A 346 3.58 45.59 -29.62
CA TYR A 346 4.29 46.86 -29.42
C TYR A 346 4.84 47.43 -30.75
N PHE A 347 5.49 46.58 -31.56
CA PHE A 347 6.05 46.98 -32.84
C PHE A 347 4.95 47.30 -33.87
N PHE A 348 3.91 46.46 -33.93
CA PHE A 348 2.80 46.61 -34.86
C PHE A 348 1.99 47.87 -34.60
N ILE A 349 1.62 48.16 -33.34
CA ILE A 349 0.94 49.40 -32.95
C ILE A 349 1.79 50.62 -33.32
N ASN A 350 3.10 50.55 -33.14
CA ASN A 350 3.99 51.67 -33.45
C ASN A 350 3.98 52.00 -34.96
N ILE A 351 4.01 50.98 -35.82
CA ILE A 351 4.02 51.15 -37.28
C ILE A 351 2.65 51.47 -37.85
N MET A 352 1.61 50.76 -37.40
CA MET A 352 0.30 50.85 -38.04
C MET A 352 -0.59 51.94 -37.49
N VAL A 353 -0.43 52.33 -36.22
CA VAL A 353 -1.32 53.28 -35.56
C VAL A 353 -0.57 54.56 -35.18
N VAL A 354 0.52 54.45 -34.40
CA VAL A 354 1.18 55.64 -33.82
C VAL A 354 1.88 56.49 -34.88
N LYS A 355 2.70 55.88 -35.75
CA LYS A 355 3.41 56.63 -36.81
C LYS A 355 2.43 57.38 -37.74
N PRO A 356 1.39 56.74 -38.31
CA PRO A 356 0.42 57.43 -39.16
C PRO A 356 -0.36 58.53 -38.42
N LEU A 357 -0.79 58.29 -37.18
CA LEU A 357 -1.46 59.32 -36.38
C LEU A 357 -0.55 60.53 -36.12
N ASN A 358 0.74 60.32 -35.88
CA ASN A 358 1.69 61.42 -35.71
C ASN A 358 1.91 62.19 -37.02
N VAL A 359 2.01 61.50 -38.17
CA VAL A 359 2.09 62.15 -39.49
C VAL A 359 0.85 62.99 -39.75
N PHE A 360 -0.33 62.40 -39.53
CA PHE A 360 -1.62 63.08 -39.65
C PHE A 360 -1.71 64.31 -38.74
N GLN A 361 -1.40 64.14 -37.45
CA GLN A 361 -1.40 65.23 -36.47
C GLN A 361 -0.44 66.36 -36.85
N ASN A 362 0.79 66.02 -37.25
CA ASN A 362 1.80 67.01 -37.61
C ASN A 362 1.43 67.76 -38.90
N GLY A 363 0.88 67.07 -39.91
CA GLY A 363 0.40 67.70 -41.13
C GLY A 363 -0.80 68.60 -40.89
N LEU A 364 -1.73 68.21 -40.02
CA LEU A 364 -2.87 69.05 -39.63
C LEU A 364 -2.40 70.29 -38.83
N LEU A 365 -1.43 70.13 -37.94
CA LEU A 365 -0.82 71.25 -37.21
C LEU A 365 -0.04 72.19 -38.14
N SER A 366 0.68 71.68 -39.14
CA SER A 366 1.39 72.53 -40.11
C SER A 366 0.42 73.32 -40.99
N PHE A 367 -0.67 72.69 -41.43
CA PHE A 367 -1.76 73.35 -42.15
C PHE A 367 -2.38 74.49 -41.34
N PHE A 368 -2.67 74.28 -40.05
CA PHE A 368 -3.20 75.35 -39.19
C PHE A 368 -2.21 76.49 -38.96
N LYS A 369 -0.91 76.20 -38.80
CA LYS A 369 0.11 77.24 -38.68
C LYS A 369 0.19 78.13 -39.92
N TYR A 370 0.09 77.54 -41.11
CA TYR A 370 0.01 78.30 -42.35
C TYR A 370 -1.25 79.18 -42.42
N LEU A 371 -2.42 78.63 -42.09
CA LEU A 371 -3.67 79.41 -42.04
C LEU A 371 -3.59 80.60 -41.07
N ASN A 372 -2.90 80.42 -39.93
CA ASN A 372 -2.64 81.47 -38.95
C ASN A 372 -1.51 82.43 -39.35
N LYS A 373 -0.92 82.28 -40.55
CA LYS A 373 0.23 83.06 -41.05
C LYS A 373 1.49 82.95 -40.18
N GLU A 374 1.63 81.85 -39.44
CA GLU A 374 2.84 81.56 -38.66
C GLU A 374 3.95 80.97 -39.54
N THR A 375 3.61 80.41 -40.71
CA THR A 375 4.56 79.89 -41.72
C THR A 375 4.13 80.29 -43.13
N GLU A 376 5.10 80.48 -44.04
CA GLU A 376 4.83 80.85 -45.44
C GLU A 376 4.58 79.65 -46.36
N ASP A 377 5.04 78.45 -45.98
CA ASP A 377 4.87 77.20 -46.72
C ASP A 377 4.01 76.16 -45.97
N THR A 378 3.27 75.34 -46.72
CA THR A 378 2.54 74.16 -46.23
C THR A 378 3.16 72.86 -46.72
N GLN A 379 3.15 71.82 -45.89
CA GLN A 379 3.39 70.45 -46.35
C GLN A 379 2.05 69.78 -46.71
N GLU A 380 1.95 69.18 -47.90
CA GLU A 380 0.77 68.41 -48.29
C GLU A 380 0.62 67.16 -47.42
N LEU A 381 -0.63 66.85 -47.06
CA LEU A 381 -0.96 65.65 -46.31
C LEU A 381 -0.98 64.45 -47.26
N ILE A 382 0.03 63.59 -47.16
CA ILE A 382 0.21 62.47 -48.09
C ILE A 382 -0.80 61.36 -47.76
N VAL A 383 -1.75 61.11 -48.67
CA VAL A 383 -2.73 60.02 -48.58
C VAL A 383 -2.13 58.73 -49.16
N ASP A 384 -1.38 57.99 -48.33
CA ASP A 384 -0.76 56.71 -48.73
C ASP A 384 -1.48 55.48 -48.10
N ARG A 385 -2.72 55.66 -47.64
CA ARG A 385 -3.48 54.61 -46.93
C ARG A 385 -4.93 54.53 -47.37
N LYS A 386 -5.48 53.32 -47.24
CA LYS A 386 -6.89 52.99 -47.53
C LYS A 386 -7.70 52.68 -46.26
N ASP A 387 -7.10 52.85 -45.08
CA ASP A 387 -7.75 52.65 -43.78
C ASP A 387 -8.44 53.94 -43.30
N GLU A 388 -9.07 53.91 -42.12
CA GLU A 388 -9.78 55.06 -41.56
C GLU A 388 -8.87 56.29 -41.38
N ILE A 389 -7.57 56.09 -41.13
CA ILE A 389 -6.60 57.19 -41.03
C ILE A 389 -6.33 57.79 -42.41
N GLY A 390 -6.21 56.95 -43.44
CA GLY A 390 -6.12 57.39 -44.83
C GLY A 390 -7.36 58.14 -45.32
N LEU A 391 -8.56 57.75 -44.87
CA LEU A 391 -9.81 58.46 -45.19
C LEU A 391 -9.92 59.84 -44.49
N MET A 392 -9.24 60.01 -43.35
CA MET A 392 -9.20 61.29 -42.62
C MET A 392 -8.13 62.25 -43.14
N SER A 393 -7.10 61.72 -43.80
CA SER A 393 -5.99 62.47 -44.40
C SER A 393 -6.40 63.00 -45.78
#